data_AF-A0A2P5AWN2-F1
#
_entry.id   AF-A0A2P5AWN2-F1
#
_cell.length_a   1.000
_cell.length_b   1.000
_cell.length_c   1.000
_cell.angle_alpha   90.00
_cell.angle_beta   90.00
_cell.angle_gamma   90.00
#
_symmetry.space_group_name_H-M   'P 1'
#
loop_
_entity.id
_entity.type
_entity.pdbx_description
1 polymer ?
#
loop_
_entity_poly.entity_id
_entity_poly.type
_entity_poly.pdbx_seq_one_letter_code
_entity_poly.pdbx_strand_id
1 'polypeptide(L)'
;MVPLEVIRYIKEKWNFSKKPQVVVMDTHGKIVHTNAIHMMCIWRSQAYPFSTVQEQLMWEKTSWSIDLLVDDLEPNMFTCLQEGRHICLYGGEDIEWIRKFTTIAKDKAREASIILVLLYVGRSNPNEKVEAIIETIHTENLSRTLEWNLIWYFWMRLKSMWQSKREMPKSKNVMSDPIIEGITEMQSYGSIE
;
A
#
# COMPACT_ATOMS: atom_id res chain seq x y z
N MET A 1 -9.45 -18.90 -32.31
CA MET A 1 -8.83 -17.60 -32.67
C MET A 1 -9.77 -16.50 -32.21
N VAL A 2 -9.29 -15.47 -31.51
CA VAL A 2 -10.15 -14.37 -31.03
C VAL A 2 -10.47 -13.43 -32.21
N PRO A 3 -11.74 -13.04 -32.45
CA PRO A 3 -12.09 -12.15 -33.55
C PRO A 3 -11.38 -10.78 -33.46
N LEU A 4 -10.98 -10.21 -34.59
CA LEU A 4 -10.32 -8.89 -34.65
C LEU A 4 -11.14 -7.78 -33.99
N GLU A 5 -12.47 -7.86 -34.09
CA GLU A 5 -13.39 -6.91 -33.46
C GLU A 5 -13.33 -6.94 -31.94
N VAL A 6 -13.18 -8.13 -31.36
CA VAL A 6 -13.01 -8.29 -29.91
C VAL A 6 -11.67 -7.70 -29.48
N ILE A 7 -10.60 -7.95 -30.25
CA ILE A 7 -9.27 -7.37 -29.98
C ILE A 7 -9.31 -5.84 -30.03
N ARG A 8 -9.99 -5.28 -31.04
CA ARG A 8 -10.17 -3.83 -31.19
C ARG A 8 -10.96 -3.25 -30.02
N TYR A 9 -12.07 -3.88 -29.65
CA TYR A 9 -12.88 -3.46 -28.51
C TYR A 9 -12.09 -3.44 -27.20
N ILE A 10 -11.31 -4.48 -26.90
CA ILE A 10 -10.47 -4.54 -25.70
C ILE A 10 -9.41 -3.42 -25.71
N LYS A 11 -8.76 -3.17 -26.85
CA LYS A 11 -7.75 -2.10 -26.94
C LYS A 11 -8.35 -0.71 -26.82
N GLU A 12 -9.44 -0.43 -27.53
CA GLU A 12 -9.97 0.92 -27.68
C GLU A 12 -10.99 1.27 -26.59
N LYS A 13 -11.90 0.36 -26.24
CA LYS A 13 -12.96 0.62 -25.26
C LYS A 13 -12.52 0.34 -23.83
N TRP A 14 -11.71 -0.69 -23.61
CA TRP A 14 -11.16 -0.95 -22.28
C TRP A 14 -9.84 -0.22 -22.03
N ASN A 15 -9.24 0.40 -23.06
CA ASN A 15 -7.95 1.08 -22.98
C ASN A 15 -6.82 0.14 -22.53
N PHE A 16 -6.87 -1.13 -22.97
CA PHE A 16 -5.87 -2.13 -22.59
C PHE A 16 -4.49 -1.78 -23.17
N SER A 17 -3.53 -1.55 -22.27
CA SER A 17 -2.16 -1.10 -22.60
C SER A 17 -1.08 -2.13 -22.28
N LYS A 18 -1.39 -3.44 -22.42
CA LYS A 18 -0.49 -4.57 -22.08
C LYS A 18 -0.13 -4.68 -20.59
N LYS A 19 -0.83 -3.94 -19.73
CA LYS A 19 -0.75 -4.08 -18.27
C LYS A 19 -1.92 -4.93 -17.77
N PRO A 20 -1.73 -5.74 -16.71
CA PRO A 20 -2.84 -6.43 -16.08
C PRO A 20 -3.97 -5.45 -15.71
N GLN A 21 -5.20 -5.81 -16.07
CA GLN A 21 -6.37 -4.97 -15.91
C GLN A 21 -7.58 -5.84 -15.61
N VAL A 22 -8.46 -5.37 -14.72
CA VAL A 22 -9.71 -6.05 -14.37
C VAL A 22 -10.88 -5.16 -14.77
N VAL A 23 -11.58 -5.51 -15.85
CA VAL A 23 -12.79 -4.80 -16.28
C VAL A 23 -13.99 -5.42 -15.58
N VAL A 24 -14.81 -4.59 -14.95
CA VAL A 24 -16.00 -5.04 -14.22
C VAL A 24 -17.25 -4.69 -15.01
N MET A 25 -18.12 -5.69 -15.15
CA MET A 25 -19.42 -5.56 -15.80
C MET A 25 -20.54 -5.87 -14.80
N ASP A 26 -21.67 -5.19 -14.94
CA ASP A 26 -22.89 -5.56 -14.20
C ASP A 26 -23.59 -6.78 -14.82
N THR A 27 -24.70 -7.22 -14.21
CA THR A 27 -25.50 -8.36 -14.67
C THR A 27 -26.12 -8.16 -16.06
N HIS A 28 -26.13 -6.93 -16.59
CA HIS A 28 -26.62 -6.60 -17.92
C HIS A 28 -25.47 -6.48 -18.95
N GLY A 29 -24.23 -6.75 -18.55
CA GLY A 29 -23.05 -6.65 -19.40
C GLY A 29 -22.56 -5.21 -19.60
N LYS A 30 -23.04 -4.23 -18.81
CA LYS A 30 -22.55 -2.85 -18.87
C LYS A 30 -21.24 -2.75 -18.10
N ILE A 31 -20.24 -2.11 -18.69
CA ILE A 31 -18.98 -1.81 -18.00
C ILE A 31 -19.26 -0.79 -16.89
N VAL A 32 -18.98 -1.18 -15.65
CA VAL A 32 -19.14 -0.35 -14.44
C VAL A 32 -17.81 0.08 -13.83
N HIS A 33 -16.70 -0.51 -14.30
CA HIS A 33 -15.34 -0.09 -13.98
C HIS A 33 -14.37 -0.58 -15.05
N THR A 34 -13.49 0.29 -15.54
CA THR A 34 -12.51 -0.07 -16.58
C THR A 34 -11.29 -0.79 -15.99
N ASN A 35 -10.82 -0.44 -14.80
CA ASN A 35 -9.71 -1.18 -14.16
C ASN A 35 -9.84 -1.34 -12.62
N ALA A 36 -10.61 -2.31 -12.15
CA ALA A 36 -10.84 -2.53 -10.72
C ALA A 36 -9.71 -3.25 -9.98
N ILE A 37 -8.56 -3.51 -10.65
CA ILE A 37 -7.43 -4.20 -10.01
C ILE A 37 -6.95 -3.42 -8.79
N HIS A 38 -6.96 -2.09 -8.85
CA HIS A 38 -6.54 -1.25 -7.72
C HIS A 38 -7.49 -1.37 -6.54
N MET A 39 -8.79 -1.39 -6.78
CA MET A 39 -9.78 -1.61 -5.72
C MET A 39 -9.57 -2.96 -5.02
N MET A 40 -9.28 -4.02 -5.78
CA MET A 40 -8.97 -5.34 -5.22
C MET A 40 -7.71 -5.32 -4.35
N CYS A 41 -6.68 -4.58 -4.78
CA CYS A 41 -5.45 -4.46 -4.01
C CYS A 41 -5.63 -3.63 -2.74
N ILE A 42 -6.46 -2.58 -2.76
CA ILE A 42 -6.63 -1.65 -1.63
C ILE A 42 -7.61 -2.20 -0.59
N TRP A 43 -8.77 -2.69 -1.03
CA TRP A 43 -9.89 -3.04 -0.15
C TRP A 43 -10.38 -4.48 -0.28
N ARG A 44 -9.73 -5.32 -1.11
CA ARG A 44 -10.07 -6.73 -1.29
C ARG A 44 -11.56 -6.92 -1.60
N SER A 45 -12.24 -7.79 -0.84
CA SER A 45 -13.67 -8.05 -1.01
C SER A 45 -14.57 -6.88 -0.59
N GLN A 46 -14.10 -5.96 0.24
CA GLN A 46 -14.88 -4.81 0.71
C GLN A 46 -15.18 -3.80 -0.41
N ALA A 47 -14.41 -3.87 -1.51
CA ALA A 47 -14.62 -3.05 -2.69
C ALA A 47 -15.81 -3.50 -3.55
N TYR A 48 -16.44 -4.65 -3.29
CA TYR A 48 -17.64 -5.08 -4.02
C TYR A 48 -18.73 -4.00 -3.98
N PRO A 49 -19.39 -3.64 -5.10
CA PRO A 49 -19.42 -4.32 -6.41
C PRO A 49 -18.33 -3.88 -7.42
N PHE A 50 -17.20 -3.33 -6.96
CA PHE A 50 -16.06 -2.93 -7.79
C PHE A 50 -16.42 -1.95 -8.92
N SER A 51 -17.39 -1.07 -8.67
CA SER A 51 -17.82 -0.04 -9.62
C SER A 51 -17.08 1.28 -9.36
N THR A 52 -16.97 2.14 -10.37
CA THR A 52 -16.36 3.48 -10.20
C THR A 52 -17.09 4.32 -9.13
N VAL A 53 -18.42 4.16 -9.01
CA VAL A 53 -19.19 4.82 -7.94
C VAL A 53 -18.78 4.30 -6.57
N GLN A 54 -18.60 2.99 -6.42
CA GLN A 54 -18.15 2.40 -5.18
C GLN A 54 -16.73 2.84 -4.83
N GLU A 55 -15.81 2.85 -5.80
CA GLU A 55 -14.44 3.36 -5.61
C GLU A 55 -14.45 4.78 -5.05
N GLN A 56 -15.30 5.65 -5.60
CA GLN A 56 -15.44 7.02 -5.13
C GLN A 56 -15.94 7.09 -3.68
N LEU A 57 -16.98 6.31 -3.34
CA LEU A 57 -17.53 6.26 -1.98
C LEU A 57 -16.52 5.72 -0.97
N MET A 58 -15.70 4.74 -1.35
CA MET A 58 -14.64 4.20 -0.49
C MET A 58 -13.58 5.26 -0.21
N TRP A 59 -13.15 6.00 -1.23
CA TRP A 59 -12.20 7.10 -1.05
C TRP A 59 -12.74 8.28 -0.25
N GLU A 60 -14.03 8.61 -0.38
CA GLU A 60 -14.68 9.66 0.42
C GLU A 60 -14.70 9.33 1.92
N LYS A 61 -14.67 8.04 2.28
CA LYS A 61 -14.64 7.56 3.68
C LYS A 61 -13.23 7.31 4.21
N THR A 62 -12.22 7.38 3.35
CA THR A 62 -10.85 6.98 3.67
C THR A 62 -9.99 8.22 3.88
N SER A 63 -9.26 8.27 5.00
CA SER A 63 -8.24 9.27 5.29
C SER A 63 -6.84 8.64 5.31
N TRP A 64 -5.82 9.47 5.11
CA TRP A 64 -4.44 9.05 5.31
C TRP A 64 -4.23 8.66 6.78
N SER A 65 -3.93 7.40 7.03
CA SER A 65 -3.85 6.81 8.38
C SER A 65 -2.99 5.56 8.38
N ILE A 66 -2.52 5.16 9.56
CA ILE A 66 -1.77 3.90 9.71
C ILE A 66 -2.66 2.68 9.40
N ASP A 67 -3.96 2.77 9.69
CA ASP A 67 -4.96 1.78 9.29
C ASP A 67 -5.03 1.61 7.77
N LEU A 68 -5.05 2.73 7.03
CA LEU A 68 -5.00 2.67 5.57
C LEU A 68 -3.70 2.03 5.09
N LEU A 69 -2.56 2.32 5.74
CA LEU A 69 -1.25 1.84 5.30
C LEU A 69 -1.03 0.36 5.56
N VAL A 70 -1.23 -0.07 6.81
CA VAL A 70 -0.91 -1.42 7.24
C VAL A 70 -2.11 -2.35 7.20
N ASP A 71 -3.32 -1.83 7.41
CA ASP A 71 -4.57 -2.61 7.35
C ASP A 71 -4.46 -3.91 8.16
N ASP A 72 -4.84 -5.04 7.58
CA ASP A 72 -4.72 -6.37 8.20
C ASP A 72 -3.36 -7.07 7.95
N LEU A 73 -2.34 -6.34 7.47
CA LEU A 73 -1.01 -6.90 7.19
C LEU A 73 -0.19 -7.18 8.45
N GLU A 74 -0.52 -6.52 9.56
CA GLU A 74 0.08 -6.81 10.87
C GLU A 74 -1.05 -7.24 11.84
N PRO A 75 -1.04 -8.51 12.31
CA PRO A 75 -2.16 -9.07 13.10
C PRO A 75 -2.47 -8.35 14.42
N ASN A 76 -1.54 -7.55 14.95
CA ASN A 76 -1.69 -6.86 16.22
C ASN A 76 -1.93 -5.34 16.05
N MET A 77 -2.21 -4.87 14.83
CA MET A 77 -2.34 -3.46 14.50
C MET A 77 -3.49 -2.83 15.29
N PHE A 78 -4.62 -3.54 15.33
CA PHE A 78 -5.81 -3.16 16.07
C PHE A 78 -5.52 -2.94 17.56
N THR A 79 -4.80 -3.86 18.19
CA THR A 79 -4.39 -3.74 19.60
C THR A 79 -3.48 -2.55 19.83
N CYS A 80 -2.53 -2.31 18.92
CA CYS A 80 -1.60 -1.18 19.03
C CYS A 80 -2.35 0.17 18.98
N LEU A 81 -3.39 0.26 18.15
CA LEU A 81 -4.23 1.45 18.03
C LEU A 81 -5.13 1.66 19.25
N GLN A 82 -5.76 0.60 19.75
CA GLN A 82 -6.60 0.69 20.95
C GLN A 82 -5.82 1.12 22.19
N GLU A 83 -4.57 0.66 22.31
CA GLU A 83 -3.70 0.99 23.42
C GLU A 83 -2.98 2.34 23.26
N GLY A 84 -3.26 3.08 22.17
CA GLY A 84 -2.66 4.40 21.92
C GLY A 84 -1.15 4.35 21.67
N ARG A 85 -0.63 3.23 21.17
CA ARG A 85 0.80 3.10 20.85
C ARG A 85 1.14 3.91 19.60
N HIS A 86 2.32 4.52 19.59
CA HIS A 86 2.84 5.19 18.42
C HIS A 86 3.48 4.16 17.49
N ILE A 87 3.15 4.20 16.20
CA ILE A 87 3.68 3.27 15.19
C ILE A 87 4.60 4.05 14.27
N CYS A 88 5.80 3.52 14.06
CA CYS A 88 6.75 4.04 13.10
C CYS A 88 7.08 2.96 12.08
N LEU A 89 6.73 3.24 10.82
CA LEU A 89 7.10 2.42 9.68
C LEU A 89 8.51 2.78 9.23
N TYR A 90 9.33 1.77 8.96
CA TYR A 90 10.66 1.98 8.41
C TYR A 90 11.03 0.84 7.45
N GLY A 91 12.08 1.04 6.65
CA GLY A 91 12.45 0.11 5.59
C GLY A 91 13.90 0.27 5.15
N GLY A 92 14.25 -0.38 4.04
CA GLY A 92 15.60 -0.34 3.45
C GLY A 92 16.38 -1.66 3.60
N GLU A 93 17.60 -1.67 3.05
CA GLU A 93 18.47 -2.86 2.98
C GLU A 93 19.77 -2.75 3.80
N ASP A 94 20.03 -1.60 4.41
CA ASP A 94 21.24 -1.37 5.20
C ASP A 94 21.02 -1.82 6.65
N ILE A 95 21.54 -3.01 6.99
CA ILE A 95 21.37 -3.58 8.33
C ILE A 95 22.06 -2.76 9.42
N GLU A 96 23.19 -2.12 9.13
CA GLU A 96 23.90 -1.28 10.11
C GLU A 96 23.09 -0.02 10.39
N TRP A 97 22.51 0.58 9.35
CA TRP A 97 21.58 1.69 9.50
C TRP A 97 20.34 1.26 10.31
N ILE A 98 19.77 0.08 10.03
CA ILE A 98 18.59 -0.45 10.75
C ILE A 98 18.90 -0.64 12.25
N ARG A 99 20.02 -1.27 12.60
CA ARG A 99 20.46 -1.44 14.01
C ARG A 99 20.60 -0.09 14.72
N LYS A 100 21.26 0.87 14.06
CA LYS A 100 21.46 2.22 14.60
C LYS A 100 20.13 2.97 14.77
N PHE A 101 19.28 2.96 13.74
CA PHE A 101 17.99 3.63 13.74
C PHE A 101 17.08 3.09 14.84
N THR A 102 16.91 1.76 14.91
CA THR A 102 16.03 1.12 15.89
C THR A 102 16.48 1.38 17.33
N THR A 103 17.79 1.40 17.59
CA THR A 103 18.37 1.77 18.89
C THR A 103 18.02 3.22 19.26
N ILE A 104 18.34 4.18 18.38
CA ILE A 104 18.09 5.61 18.62
C ILE A 104 16.59 5.88 18.80
N ALA A 105 15.74 5.29 17.97
CA ALA A 105 14.29 5.47 18.04
C ALA A 105 13.72 4.96 19.37
N LYS A 106 14.16 3.79 19.84
CA LYS A 106 13.78 3.24 21.16
C LYS A 106 14.26 4.13 22.30
N ASP A 107 15.49 4.66 22.23
CA ASP A 107 16.03 5.58 23.23
C ASP A 107 15.18 6.85 23.33
N LYS A 108 14.88 7.46 22.19
CA LYS A 108 14.05 8.67 22.13
C LYS A 108 12.62 8.43 22.58
N ALA A 109 12.05 7.26 22.27
CA ALA A 109 10.74 6.87 22.79
C ALA A 109 10.73 6.77 24.32
N ARG A 110 11.78 6.18 24.91
CA ARG A 110 11.95 6.10 26.37
C ARG A 110 12.09 7.49 27.01
N GLU A 111 12.91 8.36 26.43
CA GLU A 111 13.06 9.75 26.89
C GLU A 111 11.73 10.51 26.85
N ALA A 112 10.95 10.34 25.78
CA ALA A 112 9.64 10.98 25.61
C ALA A 112 8.49 10.28 26.37
N SER A 113 8.76 9.18 27.07
CA SER A 113 7.74 8.36 27.75
C SER A 113 6.60 7.89 26.83
N ILE A 114 6.90 7.62 25.55
CA ILE A 114 5.95 7.09 24.58
C ILE A 114 6.17 5.60 24.35
N ILE A 115 5.08 4.87 24.12
CA ILE A 115 5.15 3.46 23.70
C ILE A 115 5.29 3.44 22.17
N LEU A 116 6.51 3.21 21.69
CA LEU A 116 6.83 3.14 20.27
C LEU A 116 6.87 1.70 19.76
N VAL A 117 6.13 1.42 18.69
CA VAL A 117 6.17 0.18 17.91
C VAL A 117 6.86 0.48 16.59
N LEU A 118 8.03 -0.13 16.39
CA LEU A 118 8.76 -0.09 15.13
C LEU A 118 8.27 -1.26 14.25
N LEU A 119 7.86 -0.97 13.02
CA LEU A 119 7.43 -1.97 12.04
C LEU A 119 8.26 -1.84 10.76
N TYR A 120 9.02 -2.87 10.46
CA TYR A 120 9.81 -2.97 9.23
C TYR A 120 8.92 -3.39 8.05
N VAL A 121 8.89 -2.56 7.01
CA VAL A 121 8.08 -2.76 5.78
C VAL A 121 8.94 -3.02 4.53
N GLY A 122 10.23 -3.31 4.70
CA GLY A 122 11.13 -3.64 3.60
C GLY A 122 11.39 -2.49 2.63
N ARG A 123 11.38 -2.78 1.33
CA ARG A 123 11.50 -1.80 0.24
C ARG A 123 10.56 -2.13 -0.91
N SER A 124 10.36 -1.16 -1.79
CA SER A 124 9.45 -1.24 -2.96
C SER A 124 9.77 -2.35 -3.96
N ASN A 125 11.03 -2.80 -4.02
CA ASN A 125 11.47 -3.93 -4.84
C ASN A 125 12.23 -4.94 -3.96
N PRO A 126 11.51 -5.76 -3.17
CA PRO A 126 12.14 -6.68 -2.25
C PRO A 126 12.97 -7.74 -2.99
N ASN A 127 14.16 -8.05 -2.49
CA ASN A 127 15.04 -9.11 -2.98
C ASN A 127 15.47 -10.02 -1.81
N GLU A 128 16.21 -11.09 -2.10
CA GLU A 128 16.65 -12.08 -1.10
C GLU A 128 17.37 -11.46 0.11
N LYS A 129 17.99 -10.27 -0.02
CA LYS A 129 18.62 -9.60 1.12
C LYS A 129 17.61 -9.15 2.17
N VAL A 130 16.41 -8.76 1.76
CA VAL A 130 15.36 -8.31 2.68
C VAL A 130 14.90 -9.47 3.57
N GLU A 131 14.88 -10.70 3.06
CA GLU A 131 14.60 -11.90 3.87
C GLU A 131 15.66 -12.10 4.97
N ALA A 132 16.95 -12.03 4.62
CA ALA A 132 18.04 -12.09 5.60
C ALA A 132 18.00 -10.95 6.64
N ILE A 133 17.53 -9.76 6.23
CA ILE A 133 17.34 -8.62 7.14
C ILE A 133 16.20 -8.89 8.12
N ILE A 134 15.09 -9.47 7.67
CA ILE A 134 13.98 -9.86 8.54
C ILE A 134 14.47 -10.86 9.60
N GLU A 135 15.23 -11.88 9.19
CA GLU A 135 15.82 -12.85 10.11
C GLU A 135 16.74 -12.18 11.15
N THR A 136 17.56 -11.23 10.71
CA THR A 136 18.45 -10.48 11.60
C THR A 136 17.66 -9.62 12.59
N ILE A 137 16.62 -8.91 12.12
CA ILE A 137 15.73 -8.10 12.96
C ILE A 137 15.07 -8.95 14.04
N HIS A 138 14.62 -10.17 13.70
CA HIS A 138 14.04 -11.10 14.67
C HIS A 138 15.08 -11.61 15.66
N THR A 139 16.24 -12.06 15.17
CA THR A 139 17.33 -12.62 16.00
C THR A 139 17.83 -11.61 17.02
N GLU A 140 17.94 -10.34 16.63
CA GLU A 140 18.42 -9.25 17.48
C GLU A 140 17.30 -8.49 18.20
N ASN A 141 16.03 -8.88 18.00
CA ASN A 141 14.85 -8.23 18.58
C ASN A 141 14.82 -6.71 18.34
N LEU A 142 15.15 -6.29 17.12
CA LEU A 142 15.25 -4.87 16.75
C LEU A 142 13.86 -4.22 16.63
N SER A 143 12.88 -4.92 16.07
CA SER A 143 11.53 -4.41 15.84
C SER A 143 10.56 -5.54 15.49
N ARG A 144 9.32 -5.19 15.16
CA ARG A 144 8.42 -6.06 14.38
C ARG A 144 8.73 -5.95 12.88
N THR A 145 8.28 -6.91 12.11
CA THR A 145 8.44 -6.99 10.64
C THR A 145 7.11 -7.35 10.01
N LEU A 146 6.88 -6.88 8.78
CA LEU A 146 5.96 -7.57 7.89
C LEU A 146 6.60 -8.86 7.40
N GLU A 147 5.78 -9.90 7.24
CA GLU A 147 6.21 -11.15 6.61
C GLU A 147 6.74 -10.89 5.19
N TRP A 148 7.71 -11.69 4.76
CA TRP A 148 8.39 -11.54 3.48
C TRP A 148 7.42 -11.42 2.29
N ASN A 149 6.40 -12.29 2.24
CA ASN A 149 5.37 -12.30 1.21
C ASN A 149 4.42 -11.08 1.27
N LEU A 150 4.28 -10.45 2.45
CA LEU A 150 3.43 -9.29 2.64
C LEU A 150 4.12 -7.97 2.31
N ILE A 151 5.46 -7.90 2.35
CA ILE A 151 6.22 -6.69 1.96
C ILE A 151 5.93 -6.31 0.51
N TRP A 152 6.00 -7.27 -0.42
CA TRP A 152 5.66 -7.00 -1.82
C TRP A 152 4.22 -6.48 -1.95
N TYR A 153 3.28 -7.10 -1.24
CA TYR A 153 1.88 -6.71 -1.27
C TYR A 153 1.66 -5.31 -0.70
N PHE A 154 2.33 -4.95 0.40
CA PHE A 154 2.30 -3.60 0.99
C PHE A 154 2.66 -2.52 -0.04
N TRP A 155 3.79 -2.68 -0.73
CA TRP A 155 4.24 -1.72 -1.73
C TRP A 155 3.36 -1.71 -2.99
N MET A 156 2.86 -2.87 -3.41
CA MET A 156 1.92 -2.98 -4.51
C MET A 156 0.57 -2.30 -4.18
N ARG A 157 0.11 -2.40 -2.93
CA ARG A 157 -1.10 -1.74 -2.43
C ARG A 157 -0.92 -0.21 -2.40
N LEU A 158 0.21 0.30 -1.88
CA LEU A 158 0.56 1.73 -1.96
C LEU A 158 0.56 2.26 -3.40
N LYS A 159 1.17 1.51 -4.33
CA LYS A 159 1.17 1.86 -5.75
C LYS A 159 -0.24 1.87 -6.34
N SER A 160 -1.09 0.93 -5.91
CA SER A 160 -2.50 0.88 -6.33
C SER A 160 -3.31 2.04 -5.79
N MET A 161 -3.11 2.45 -4.53
CA MET A 161 -3.73 3.64 -3.94
C MET A 161 -3.42 4.88 -4.79
N TRP A 162 -2.15 5.08 -5.13
CA TRP A 162 -1.71 6.21 -5.94
C TRP A 162 -2.34 6.20 -7.34
N GLN A 163 -2.38 5.05 -8.01
CA GLN A 163 -2.96 4.92 -9.35
C GLN A 163 -4.48 5.18 -9.34
N SER A 164 -5.20 4.54 -8.43
CA SER A 164 -6.65 4.74 -8.25
C SER A 164 -6.99 6.20 -7.98
N LYS A 165 -6.32 6.85 -7.01
CA LYS A 165 -6.54 8.27 -6.69
C LYS A 165 -6.29 9.20 -7.86
N ARG A 166 -5.22 8.97 -8.62
CA ARG A 166 -4.86 9.80 -9.78
C ARG A 166 -5.90 9.71 -10.90
N GLU A 167 -6.53 8.56 -11.08
CA GLU A 167 -7.54 8.33 -12.11
C GLU A 167 -8.94 8.87 -11.72
N MET A 168 -9.13 9.35 -10.48
CA MET A 168 -10.42 9.85 -10.01
C MET A 168 -10.82 11.19 -10.67
N PRO A 169 -12.09 11.33 -11.15
CA PRO A 169 -12.57 12.54 -11.82
C PRO A 169 -12.61 13.82 -10.96
N LYS A 170 -12.70 13.69 -9.63
CA LYS A 170 -12.86 14.81 -8.69
C LYS A 170 -11.53 15.43 -8.23
N SER A 171 -10.40 14.95 -8.69
CA SER A 171 -9.06 15.35 -8.22
C SER A 171 -8.59 16.70 -8.79
N LYS A 172 -9.45 17.74 -8.75
CA LYS A 172 -9.11 19.08 -9.26
C LYS A 172 -7.84 19.70 -8.64
N ASN A 173 -7.34 19.14 -7.53
CA ASN A 173 -5.98 19.30 -7.03
C ASN A 173 -5.41 17.95 -6.54
N VAL A 174 -5.02 17.04 -7.45
CA VAL A 174 -4.31 15.78 -7.11
C VAL A 174 -3.12 16.03 -6.16
N MET A 175 -2.43 17.16 -6.33
CA MET A 175 -1.25 17.55 -5.54
C MET A 175 -1.55 17.98 -4.09
N SER A 176 -2.82 18.19 -3.72
CA SER A 176 -3.20 18.55 -2.34
C SER A 176 -3.98 17.43 -1.63
N ASP A 177 -4.07 16.23 -2.22
CA ASP A 177 -4.67 15.08 -1.54
C ASP A 177 -3.65 14.50 -0.54
N PRO A 178 -3.93 14.47 0.77
CA PRO A 178 -2.99 13.98 1.78
C PRO A 178 -2.55 12.53 1.56
N ILE A 179 -3.38 11.71 0.91
CA ILE A 179 -3.02 10.32 0.58
C ILE A 179 -1.98 10.32 -0.54
N ILE A 180 -2.14 11.14 -1.58
CA ILE A 180 -1.15 11.25 -2.65
C ILE A 180 0.17 11.80 -2.12
N GLU A 181 0.11 12.84 -1.28
CA GLU A 181 1.28 13.44 -0.65
C GLU A 181 2.03 12.41 0.21
N GLY A 182 1.32 11.74 1.12
CA GLY A 182 1.92 10.72 1.99
C GLY A 182 2.52 9.55 1.22
N ILE A 183 1.85 9.05 0.18
CA ILE A 183 2.42 7.97 -0.67
C ILE A 183 3.68 8.47 -1.40
N THR A 184 3.66 9.70 -1.91
CA THR A 184 4.80 10.27 -2.65
C THR A 184 6.01 10.44 -1.72
N GLU A 185 5.77 10.90 -0.49
CA GLU A 185 6.80 11.02 0.54
C GLU A 185 7.39 9.63 0.87
N MET A 186 6.55 8.62 1.12
CA MET A 186 7.01 7.25 1.39
C MET A 186 7.84 6.66 0.24
N GLN A 187 7.47 6.95 -1.00
CA GLN A 187 8.23 6.51 -2.18
C GLN A 187 9.58 7.24 -2.30
N SER A 188 9.67 8.50 -1.86
CA SER A 188 10.92 9.27 -1.91
C SER A 188 12.01 8.65 -1.02
N TYR A 189 11.63 8.06 0.11
CA TYR A 189 12.57 7.39 1.03
C TYR A 189 13.21 6.12 0.44
N GLY A 190 12.57 5.49 -0.55
CA GLY A 190 13.10 4.30 -1.24
C GLY A 190 13.77 4.58 -2.58
N SER A 191 13.81 5.85 -3.03
CA SER A 191 14.27 6.26 -4.36
C SER A 191 15.67 6.90 -4.37
N ILE A 192 16.41 6.81 -3.26
CA ILE A 192 17.80 7.27 -3.23
C ILE A 192 18.65 6.17 -3.87
N GLU A 193 18.82 6.26 -5.18
CA GLU A 193 19.98 5.72 -5.91
C GLU A 193 21.16 6.70 -5.82
#